data_AF-A0A8J1VSR9-F1
#
_entry.id   AF-A0A8J1VSR9-F1
#
_cell.length_a   1.000
_cell.length_b   1.000
_cell.length_c   1.000
_cell.angle_alpha   90.00
_cell.angle_beta   90.00
_cell.angle_gamma   90.00
#
_symmetry.space_group_name_H-M   'P 1'
#
loop_
_entity.id
_entity.type
_entity.pdbx_description
1 polymer ?
#
loop_
_entity_poly.entity_id
_entity_poly.type
_entity_poly.pdbx_seq_one_letter_code
_entity_poly.pdbx_strand_id
1 'polypeptide(L)'
;MPAPTYSTTGTVSSPLNLDSLVVPKGEHDSVRLNGSSSKKIRPKPKVTLTSLTVNNSGTLRKINSVVIPIVYSDKFYKDILDPTLDETNKLVYYGDIPVGAICCRIENLSSLNKEKPPTLVILTLAKPIKRAMAHVQVGNDGAKRFYERLGFVAGETVADYYSKMEPRGAVLM
;
A
#
# COMPACT_ATOMS: atom_id res chain seq x y z
N MET A 1 -21.96 -8.39 -28.82
CA MET A 1 -21.28 -7.52 -27.83
C MET A 1 -19.82 -7.92 -27.78
N PRO A 2 -18.86 -7.02 -28.06
CA PRO A 2 -17.45 -7.34 -27.94
C PRO A 2 -17.05 -7.51 -26.47
N ALA A 3 -16.29 -8.56 -26.16
CA ALA A 3 -15.76 -8.82 -24.82
C ALA A 3 -14.79 -7.69 -24.40
N PRO A 4 -14.74 -7.31 -23.11
CA PRO A 4 -13.75 -6.37 -22.63
C PRO A 4 -12.33 -6.93 -22.87
N THR A 5 -11.54 -6.22 -23.66
CA THR A 5 -10.12 -6.50 -23.87
C THR A 5 -9.35 -6.08 -22.61
N TYR A 6 -9.04 -7.03 -21.75
CA TYR A 6 -8.09 -6.81 -20.66
C TYR A 6 -6.68 -6.83 -21.24
N SER A 7 -5.98 -5.69 -21.16
CA SER A 7 -4.54 -5.64 -21.46
C SER A 7 -3.80 -6.40 -20.35
N THR A 8 -3.23 -7.55 -20.69
CA THR A 8 -2.43 -8.40 -19.78
C THR A 8 -1.01 -7.84 -19.56
N THR A 9 -0.76 -6.56 -19.85
CA THR A 9 0.53 -5.93 -19.54
C THR A 9 0.51 -5.46 -18.08
N GLY A 10 0.53 -6.40 -17.14
CA GLY A 10 0.88 -6.08 -15.75
C GLY A 10 2.31 -5.58 -15.74
N THR A 11 2.51 -4.26 -15.62
CA THR A 11 3.81 -3.63 -15.57
C THR A 11 4.49 -4.01 -14.25
N VAL A 12 5.37 -5.01 -14.31
CA VAL A 12 6.31 -5.28 -13.21
C VAL A 12 7.39 -4.21 -13.30
N SER A 13 7.52 -3.41 -12.25
CA SER A 13 8.57 -2.42 -12.14
C SER A 13 9.95 -3.08 -12.08
N SER A 14 10.97 -2.36 -12.53
CA SER A 14 12.35 -2.73 -12.25
C SER A 14 12.56 -2.81 -10.72
N PRO A 15 13.46 -3.70 -10.25
CA PRO A 15 13.74 -3.80 -8.82
C PRO A 15 14.08 -2.44 -8.22
N LEU A 16 13.37 -2.07 -7.15
CA LEU A 16 13.58 -0.81 -6.46
C LEU A 16 14.98 -0.77 -5.86
N ASN A 17 15.69 0.34 -6.08
CA ASN A 17 16.94 0.58 -5.38
C ASN A 17 16.64 1.08 -3.97
N LEU A 18 16.80 0.20 -2.98
CA LEU A 18 16.55 0.50 -1.56
C LEU A 18 17.81 0.92 -0.79
N ASP A 19 18.94 1.11 -1.49
CA ASP A 19 20.25 1.34 -0.85
C ASP A 19 20.28 2.63 -0.01
N SER A 20 19.40 3.61 -0.31
CA SER A 20 19.30 4.90 0.39
C SER A 20 18.23 4.95 1.49
N LEU A 21 17.20 4.09 1.44
CA LEU A 21 16.03 4.14 2.33
C LEU A 21 16.09 3.12 3.47
N VAL A 22 16.85 2.04 3.28
CA VAL A 22 16.88 0.92 4.22
C VAL A 22 18.32 0.65 4.59
N VAL A 23 18.70 0.95 5.83
CA VAL A 23 19.77 0.19 6.49
C VAL A 23 19.12 -1.15 6.84
N PRO A 24 19.40 -2.25 6.13
CA PRO A 24 18.74 -3.53 6.39
C PRO A 24 19.07 -3.97 7.82
N LYS A 25 18.08 -3.91 8.71
CA LYS A 25 18.13 -4.52 10.04
C LYS A 25 17.61 -5.95 9.89
N GLY A 26 18.49 -6.88 9.56
CA GLY A 26 18.16 -8.30 9.40
C GLY A 26 19.28 -9.19 9.94
N GLU A 27 18.91 -10.40 10.36
CA GLU A 27 19.77 -11.38 11.04
C GLU A 27 20.86 -11.99 10.14
N HIS A 28 20.68 -11.93 8.82
CA HIS A 28 21.60 -12.49 7.81
C HIS A 28 22.57 -11.44 7.26
N ASP A 29 23.22 -10.68 8.14
CA ASP A 29 24.06 -9.53 7.76
C ASP A 29 25.53 -9.94 7.44
N SER A 30 25.88 -11.22 7.59
CA SER A 30 27.21 -11.72 7.20
C SER A 30 27.21 -13.22 6.91
N VAL A 31 27.45 -13.60 5.65
CA VAL A 31 27.84 -14.98 5.31
C VAL A 31 29.37 -15.06 5.41
N ARG A 32 29.89 -15.91 6.30
CA ARG A 32 31.32 -16.21 6.37
C ARG A 32 31.63 -17.30 5.35
N LEU A 33 32.32 -16.94 4.27
CA LEU A 33 32.91 -17.91 3.36
C LEU A 33 34.26 -18.35 3.94
N ASN A 34 34.46 -19.66 4.10
CA ASN A 34 35.70 -20.20 4.62
C ASN A 34 36.85 -19.94 3.62
N GLY A 35 37.90 -19.27 4.09
CA GLY A 35 39.14 -19.05 3.35
C GLY A 35 39.24 -17.64 2.76
N SER A 36 40.14 -16.83 3.35
CA SER A 36 40.55 -15.46 2.97
C SER A 36 39.58 -14.33 3.35
N SER A 37 40.03 -13.46 4.27
CA SER A 37 39.50 -12.13 4.61
C SER A 37 37.98 -11.95 4.56
N SER A 38 37.33 -11.89 5.73
CA SER A 38 35.90 -11.68 5.94
C SER A 38 35.31 -10.50 5.14
N LYS A 39 34.92 -10.72 3.89
CA LYS A 39 34.10 -9.77 3.13
C LYS A 39 32.68 -9.90 3.63
N LYS A 40 32.16 -8.84 4.26
CA LYS A 40 30.76 -8.75 4.67
C LYS A 40 29.89 -8.56 3.42
N ILE A 41 29.45 -9.67 2.81
CA ILE A 41 28.57 -9.66 1.65
C ILE A 41 27.14 -9.39 2.15
N ARG A 42 26.54 -8.29 1.70
CA ARG A 42 25.14 -7.95 1.96
C ARG A 42 24.35 -8.18 0.68
N PRO A 43 23.51 -9.24 0.58
CA PRO A 43 22.69 -9.43 -0.60
C PRO A 43 21.70 -8.27 -0.74
N LYS A 44 21.66 -7.64 -1.92
CA LYS A 44 20.73 -6.54 -2.16
C LYS A 44 19.30 -7.06 -2.15
N PRO A 45 18.38 -6.47 -1.38
CA PRO A 45 16.98 -6.89 -1.37
C PRO A 45 16.38 -6.65 -2.75
N LYS A 46 15.86 -7.71 -3.39
CA LYS A 46 15.18 -7.62 -4.68
C LYS A 46 13.70 -7.36 -4.43
N VAL A 47 13.32 -6.09 -4.41
CA VAL A 47 11.92 -5.67 -4.24
C VAL A 47 11.35 -5.19 -5.57
N THR A 48 10.25 -5.78 -6.02
CA THR A 48 9.53 -5.36 -7.23
C THR A 48 8.10 -5.00 -6.90
N LEU A 49 7.57 -3.98 -7.58
CA LEU A 49 6.17 -3.57 -7.50
C LEU A 49 5.44 -3.98 -8.78
N THR A 50 4.24 -4.49 -8.62
CA THR A 50 3.37 -4.91 -9.72
C THR A 50 2.01 -4.27 -9.57
N SER A 51 1.39 -3.90 -10.69
CA SER A 51 0.00 -3.43 -10.72
C SER A 51 -1.00 -4.50 -10.27
N LEU A 52 -2.07 -4.07 -9.61
CA LEU A 52 -3.17 -4.97 -9.26
C LEU A 52 -4.04 -5.25 -10.49
N THR A 53 -4.34 -6.53 -10.70
CA THR A 53 -5.16 -7.03 -11.80
C THR A 53 -6.16 -8.04 -11.27
N VAL A 54 -7.19 -8.33 -12.07
CA VAL A 54 -8.18 -9.37 -11.71
C VAL A 54 -7.49 -10.72 -11.46
N ASN A 55 -6.45 -11.03 -12.24
CA ASN A 55 -5.71 -12.29 -12.17
C ASN A 55 -4.89 -12.45 -10.87
N ASN A 56 -4.37 -11.36 -10.30
CA ASN A 56 -3.57 -11.38 -9.06
C ASN A 56 -4.37 -10.98 -7.81
N SER A 57 -5.66 -10.62 -7.96
CA SER A 57 -6.54 -10.23 -6.84
C SER A 57 -6.67 -11.30 -5.75
N GLY A 58 -6.55 -12.59 -6.10
CA GLY A 58 -6.53 -13.69 -5.15
C GLY A 58 -5.35 -13.64 -4.19
N THR A 59 -4.18 -13.24 -4.68
CA THR A 59 -2.97 -13.06 -3.86
C THR A 59 -3.17 -11.96 -2.83
N LEU A 60 -3.73 -10.82 -3.25
CA LEU A 60 -4.05 -9.72 -2.36
C LEU A 60 -5.05 -10.14 -1.26
N ARG A 61 -6.11 -10.87 -1.64
CA ARG A 61 -7.08 -11.41 -0.69
C ARG A 61 -6.43 -12.30 0.36
N LYS A 62 -5.49 -13.15 -0.07
CA LYS A 62 -4.76 -14.04 0.83
C LYS A 62 -3.84 -13.27 1.78
N ILE A 63 -3.10 -12.29 1.28
CA ILE A 63 -2.25 -11.42 2.10
C ILE A 63 -3.10 -10.70 3.15
N ASN A 64 -4.17 -10.04 2.74
CA ASN A 64 -5.04 -9.31 3.67
C ASN A 64 -5.61 -10.25 4.73
N SER A 65 -6.09 -11.44 4.35
CA SER A 65 -6.64 -12.41 5.30
C SER A 65 -5.64 -12.89 6.37
N VAL A 66 -4.33 -12.78 6.11
CA VAL A 66 -3.28 -13.22 7.04
C VAL A 66 -2.73 -12.05 7.85
N VAL A 67 -2.55 -10.90 7.22
CA VAL A 67 -1.90 -9.73 7.83
C VAL A 67 -2.86 -8.94 8.73
N ILE A 68 -4.14 -8.88 8.37
CA ILE A 68 -5.13 -8.09 9.11
C ILE A 68 -6.32 -8.96 9.57
N PRO A 69 -6.83 -8.76 10.80
CA PRO A 69 -7.99 -9.50 11.30
C PRO A 69 -9.34 -8.97 10.76
N ILE A 70 -9.34 -8.35 9.58
CA ILE A 70 -10.53 -7.75 8.97
C ILE A 70 -10.82 -8.44 7.63
N VAL A 71 -12.07 -8.87 7.47
CA VAL A 71 -12.57 -9.39 6.20
C VAL A 71 -13.12 -8.23 5.37
N TYR A 72 -12.43 -7.88 4.28
CA TYR A 72 -12.93 -6.92 3.30
C TYR A 72 -14.02 -7.51 2.41
N SER A 73 -14.94 -6.66 1.95
CA SER A 73 -16.01 -7.04 1.02
C SER A 73 -15.51 -7.17 -0.41
N ASP A 74 -16.24 -7.90 -1.25
CA ASP A 74 -15.92 -8.00 -2.68
C ASP A 74 -15.97 -6.65 -3.40
N LYS A 75 -16.78 -5.72 -2.90
CA LYS A 75 -16.84 -4.35 -3.43
C LYS A 75 -15.49 -3.64 -3.28
N PHE A 76 -14.85 -3.77 -2.12
CA PHE A 76 -13.51 -3.21 -1.90
C PHE A 76 -12.51 -3.71 -2.96
N TYR A 77 -12.48 -5.02 -3.21
CA TYR A 77 -11.56 -5.61 -4.19
C TYR A 77 -11.88 -5.22 -5.64
N LYS A 78 -13.12 -4.82 -5.95
CA LYS A 78 -13.47 -4.27 -7.27
C LYS A 78 -13.04 -2.81 -7.39
N ASP A 79 -13.24 -2.03 -6.34
CA ASP A 79 -12.94 -0.60 -6.32
C ASP A 79 -11.43 -0.33 -6.46
N ILE A 80 -10.57 -1.18 -5.87
CA ILE A 80 -9.10 -1.03 -5.96
C ILE A 80 -8.52 -1.41 -7.33
N LEU A 81 -9.29 -2.12 -8.18
CA LEU A 81 -8.89 -2.52 -9.53
C LEU A 81 -9.20 -1.44 -10.57
N ASP A 82 -9.70 -0.27 -10.14
CA ASP A 82 -9.92 0.87 -11.03
C ASP A 82 -8.59 1.29 -11.69
N PRO A 83 -8.53 1.37 -13.04
CA PRO A 83 -7.33 1.78 -13.77
C PRO A 83 -6.78 3.15 -13.34
N THR A 84 -7.64 4.04 -12.82
CA THR A 84 -7.21 5.36 -12.32
C THR A 84 -6.36 5.28 -11.06
N LEU A 85 -6.43 4.15 -10.33
CA LEU A 85 -5.69 3.89 -9.11
C LEU A 85 -4.44 3.04 -9.35
N ASP A 86 -4.17 2.65 -10.60
CA ASP A 86 -3.07 1.75 -10.93
C ASP A 86 -1.74 2.29 -10.38
N GLU A 87 -1.47 3.58 -10.55
CA GLU A 87 -0.24 4.22 -10.08
C GLU A 87 -0.05 4.13 -8.56
N THR A 88 -1.14 4.18 -7.80
CA THR A 88 -1.10 4.15 -6.32
C THR A 88 -1.21 2.74 -5.73
N ASN A 89 -1.94 1.85 -6.40
CA ASN A 89 -2.27 0.53 -5.89
C ASN A 89 -1.30 -0.51 -6.43
N LYS A 90 -0.40 -0.99 -5.57
CA LYS A 90 0.68 -1.90 -5.97
C LYS A 90 0.76 -3.11 -5.06
N LEU A 91 1.08 -4.26 -5.67
CA LEU A 91 1.47 -5.48 -5.01
C LEU A 91 3.01 -5.52 -4.90
N VAL A 92 3.52 -5.87 -3.72
CA VAL A 92 4.94 -5.87 -3.40
C VAL A 92 5.47 -7.30 -3.38
N TYR A 93 6.51 -7.54 -4.16
CA TYR A 93 7.22 -8.81 -4.23
C TYR A 93 8.63 -8.67 -3.67
N TYR A 94 9.06 -9.69 -2.93
CA TYR A 94 10.42 -9.85 -2.45
C TYR A 94 10.97 -11.18 -2.99
N GLY A 95 11.96 -11.12 -3.90
CA GLY A 95 12.52 -12.32 -4.53
C GLY A 95 11.45 -13.20 -5.19
N ASP A 96 10.55 -12.58 -5.96
CA ASP A 96 9.42 -13.21 -6.65
C ASP A 96 8.32 -13.81 -5.75
N ILE A 97 8.40 -13.60 -4.44
CA ILE A 97 7.36 -13.99 -3.47
C ILE A 97 6.52 -12.75 -3.11
N PRO A 98 5.18 -12.81 -3.22
CA PRO A 98 4.33 -11.69 -2.84
C PRO A 98 4.29 -11.56 -1.31
N VAL A 99 4.74 -10.42 -0.79
CA VAL A 99 4.91 -10.19 0.66
C VAL A 99 3.99 -9.11 1.22
N GLY A 100 3.46 -8.22 0.39
CA GLY A 100 2.63 -7.12 0.85
C GLY A 100 1.92 -6.41 -0.28
N ALA A 101 1.06 -5.46 0.07
CA ALA A 101 0.36 -4.61 -0.88
C ALA A 101 0.08 -3.25 -0.28
N ILE A 102 -0.05 -2.25 -1.16
CA ILE A 102 -0.55 -0.92 -0.82
C ILE A 102 -1.80 -0.69 -1.66
N CYS A 103 -2.89 -0.33 -0.99
CA CYS A 103 -4.19 -0.05 -1.61
C CYS A 103 -4.71 1.27 -1.06
N CYS A 104 -5.04 2.18 -1.96
CA CYS A 104 -5.56 3.50 -1.68
C CYS A 104 -6.95 3.65 -2.29
N ARG A 105 -7.75 4.53 -1.68
CA ARG A 105 -9.02 4.99 -2.24
C ARG A 105 -8.96 6.50 -2.37
N ILE A 106 -9.24 7.02 -3.56
CA ILE A 106 -9.32 8.46 -3.80
C ILE A 106 -10.74 8.93 -3.51
N GLU A 107 -10.86 9.83 -2.54
CA GLU A 107 -12.13 10.49 -2.22
C GLU A 107 -12.05 11.97 -2.63
N ASN A 108 -13.07 12.45 -3.34
CA ASN A 108 -13.12 13.85 -3.75
C ASN A 108 -13.71 14.68 -2.61
N LEU A 109 -12.89 15.56 -2.03
CA LEU A 109 -13.30 16.44 -0.92
C LEU A 109 -14.43 17.43 -1.30
N SER A 110 -14.68 17.63 -2.59
CA SER A 110 -15.82 18.42 -3.10
C SER A 110 -17.18 17.78 -2.78
N SER A 111 -17.24 16.46 -2.55
CA SER A 111 -18.50 15.76 -2.24
C SER A 111 -18.90 15.84 -0.76
N LEU A 112 -18.00 16.26 0.13
CA LEU A 112 -18.29 16.46 1.55
C LEU A 112 -18.90 17.84 1.84
N ASN A 113 -18.55 18.85 1.04
CA ASN A 113 -19.10 20.21 1.14
C ASN A 113 -20.11 20.42 0.01
N LYS A 114 -21.42 20.25 0.30
CA LYS A 114 -22.54 20.43 -0.64
C LYS A 114 -22.72 21.85 -1.23
N GLU A 115 -21.73 22.75 -1.17
CA GLU A 115 -21.96 24.18 -1.43
C GLU A 115 -21.12 24.85 -2.52
N LYS A 116 -20.32 24.15 -3.34
CA LYS A 116 -19.66 24.85 -4.46
C LYS A 116 -19.79 24.14 -5.81
N PRO A 117 -20.18 24.87 -6.87
CA PRO A 117 -20.31 24.30 -8.21
C PRO A 117 -18.93 23.85 -8.74
N PRO A 118 -18.88 22.84 -9.61
CA PRO A 118 -17.64 22.34 -10.16
C PRO A 118 -17.00 23.39 -11.07
N THR A 119 -15.86 23.95 -10.64
CA THR A 119 -15.01 24.77 -11.51
C THR A 119 -14.42 23.88 -12.60
N LEU A 120 -14.80 24.19 -13.84
CA LEU A 120 -14.25 23.65 -15.07
C LEU A 120 -12.74 23.96 -15.12
N VAL A 121 -11.90 22.94 -14.94
CA VAL A 121 -10.46 23.02 -15.25
C VAL A 121 -10.19 22.08 -16.41
N ILE A 122 -10.20 22.66 -17.61
CA ILE A 122 -9.71 22.03 -18.83
C ILE A 122 -8.18 22.17 -18.83
N LEU A 123 -7.50 21.08 -19.21
CA LEU A 123 -6.04 20.89 -19.41
C LEU A 123 -5.19 20.72 -18.13
N THR A 124 -5.03 19.48 -17.66
CA THR A 124 -3.74 18.75 -17.49
C THR A 124 -3.99 17.51 -16.61
N LEU A 125 -3.59 16.34 -17.10
CA LEU A 125 -3.87 15.01 -16.58
C LEU A 125 -3.11 14.72 -15.27
N ALA A 126 -3.63 15.14 -14.12
CA ALA A 126 -3.40 14.54 -12.80
C ALA A 126 -4.25 15.28 -11.77
N LYS A 127 -5.19 14.61 -11.09
CA LYS A 127 -5.94 15.26 -10.00
C LYS A 127 -4.97 15.54 -8.84
N PRO A 128 -4.79 16.81 -8.41
CA PRO A 128 -3.88 17.11 -7.32
C PRO A 128 -4.39 16.52 -6.02
N ILE A 129 -3.62 15.60 -5.43
CA ILE A 129 -3.91 15.00 -4.13
C ILE A 129 -3.56 16.03 -3.05
N LYS A 130 -4.57 16.51 -2.32
CA LYS A 130 -4.38 17.54 -1.28
C LYS A 130 -3.96 16.97 0.07
N ARG A 131 -4.37 15.74 0.39
CA ARG A 131 -4.12 15.09 1.68
C ARG A 131 -4.15 13.57 1.51
N ALA A 132 -3.24 12.88 2.19
CA ALA A 132 -3.30 11.44 2.43
C ALA A 132 -3.71 11.22 3.89
N MET A 133 -4.52 10.20 4.14
CA MET A 133 -4.99 9.85 5.49
C MET A 133 -4.91 8.33 5.67
N ALA A 134 -4.57 7.90 6.87
CA ALA A 134 -4.61 6.49 7.25
C ALA A 134 -5.41 6.31 8.54
N HIS A 135 -6.09 5.17 8.66
CA HIS A 135 -6.72 4.78 9.92
C HIS A 135 -5.80 3.74 10.58
N VAL A 136 -5.34 4.04 11.79
CA VAL A 136 -4.52 3.12 12.59
C VAL A 136 -5.35 2.66 13.78
N GLN A 137 -5.46 1.35 13.98
CA GLN A 137 -6.16 0.82 15.14
C GLN A 137 -5.52 1.31 16.45
N VAL A 138 -6.36 1.71 17.40
CA VAL A 138 -5.91 2.06 18.75
C VAL A 138 -5.16 0.88 19.36
N GLY A 139 -4.01 1.13 20.01
CA GLY A 139 -3.13 0.09 20.54
C GLY A 139 -2.08 -0.44 19.55
N ASN A 140 -2.14 -0.08 18.26
CA ASN A 140 -1.06 -0.37 17.32
C ASN A 140 0.01 0.73 17.32
N ASP A 141 0.78 0.82 18.40
CA ASP A 141 1.85 1.82 18.56
C ASP A 141 2.96 1.69 17.51
N GLY A 142 3.19 0.46 17.02
CA GLY A 142 4.15 0.20 15.95
C GLY A 142 3.77 0.89 14.65
N ALA A 143 2.51 0.74 14.21
CA ALA A 143 1.99 1.42 13.04
C ALA A 143 1.93 2.94 13.23
N LYS A 144 1.51 3.40 14.41
CA LYS A 144 1.49 4.84 14.73
C LYS A 144 2.87 5.48 14.55
N ARG A 145 3.91 4.92 15.18
CA ARG A 145 5.30 5.39 15.06
C ARG A 145 5.84 5.31 13.63
N PHE A 146 5.41 4.29 12.87
CA PHE A 146 5.77 4.16 11.46
C PHE A 146 5.25 5.34 10.65
N TYR A 147 3.96 5.68 10.78
CA TYR A 147 3.36 6.80 10.07
C TYR A 147 3.89 8.17 10.54
N GLU A 148 4.12 8.35 11.84
CA GLU A 148 4.75 9.57 12.37
C GLU A 148 6.15 9.82 11.76
N ARG A 149 6.95 8.76 11.59
CA ARG A 149 8.27 8.87 10.95
C ARG A 149 8.18 9.25 9.46
N LEU A 150 7.08 8.91 8.81
CA LEU A 150 6.79 9.30 7.43
C LEU A 150 6.20 10.72 7.32
N GLY A 151 6.01 11.42 8.45
CA GLY A 151 5.49 12.79 8.49
C GLY A 151 3.97 12.89 8.62
N PHE A 152 3.27 11.79 8.90
CA PHE A 152 1.84 11.84 9.26
C PHE A 152 1.67 12.38 10.68
N VAL A 153 0.55 13.03 10.95
CA VAL A 153 0.26 13.66 12.24
C VAL A 153 -1.00 13.03 12.81
N ALA A 154 -0.92 12.53 14.04
CA ALA A 154 -2.08 11.97 14.72
C ALA A 154 -3.17 13.04 14.90
N GLY A 155 -4.32 12.80 14.29
CA GLY A 155 -5.53 13.60 14.40
C GLY A 155 -6.55 12.98 15.35
N GLU A 156 -7.82 13.05 14.96
CA GLU A 156 -8.95 12.61 15.78
C GLU A 156 -8.99 11.08 15.92
N THR A 157 -9.46 10.63 17.08
CA THR A 157 -9.76 9.21 17.31
C THR A 157 -11.24 8.97 17.03
N VAL A 158 -11.53 8.11 16.07
CA VAL A 158 -12.88 7.68 15.73
C VAL A 158 -13.22 6.46 16.60
N ALA A 159 -14.17 6.65 17.51
CA ALA A 159 -14.74 5.54 18.29
C ALA A 159 -15.52 4.59 17.39
N ASP A 160 -15.52 3.30 17.72
CA ASP A 160 -16.29 2.25 17.03
C ASP A 160 -16.05 2.10 15.52
N TYR A 161 -14.88 2.49 15.03
CA TYR A 161 -14.50 2.35 13.61
C TYR A 161 -14.44 0.89 13.17
N TYR A 162 -13.81 0.02 13.97
CA TYR A 162 -13.69 -1.40 13.70
C TYR A 162 -14.78 -2.18 14.45
N SER A 163 -15.89 -2.45 13.78
CA SER A 163 -17.06 -3.12 14.38
C SER A 163 -16.83 -4.56 14.84
N LYS A 164 -15.79 -5.24 14.33
CA LYS A 164 -15.52 -6.67 14.57
C LYS A 164 -14.22 -6.94 15.36
N MET A 165 -13.59 -5.91 15.93
CA MET A 165 -12.31 -6.05 16.64
C MET A 165 -12.29 -5.23 17.93
N GLU A 166 -11.54 -5.68 18.93
CA GLU A 166 -11.23 -4.90 20.12
C GLU A 166 -9.72 -4.61 20.19
N PRO A 167 -9.30 -3.37 20.49
CA PRO A 167 -10.13 -2.17 20.65
C PRO A 167 -10.74 -1.70 19.32
N ARG A 168 -11.96 -1.13 19.39
CA ARG A 168 -12.74 -0.73 18.20
C ARG A 168 -12.33 0.62 17.61
N GLY A 169 -11.58 1.42 18.36
CA GLY A 169 -11.18 2.77 17.95
C GLY A 169 -10.12 2.76 16.85
N ALA A 170 -10.17 3.79 16.00
CA ALA A 170 -9.11 4.09 15.03
C ALA A 170 -8.62 5.53 15.22
N VAL A 171 -7.31 5.72 15.20
CA VAL A 171 -6.66 7.03 15.13
C VAL A 171 -6.50 7.41 13.67
N LEU A 172 -7.01 8.59 13.30
CA LEU A 172 -6.72 9.20 12.00
C LEU A 172 -5.28 9.71 12.02
N MET A 173 -4.47 9.23 11.09
CA MET A 173 -3.10 9.68 10.86
C MET A 173 -3.02 10.44 9.53
#